data_AF-A0A2S9J4L6-F1
#
_entry.id   AF-A0A2S9J4L6-F1
#
_cell.length_a   1.000
_cell.length_b   1.000
_cell.length_c   1.000
_cell.angle_alpha   90.00
_cell.angle_beta   90.00
_cell.angle_gamma   90.00
#
_symmetry.space_group_name_H-M   'P 1'
#
loop_
_entity.id
_entity.type
_entity.pdbx_description
1 polymer ?
#
loop_
_entity_poly.entity_id
_entity_poly.type
_entity_poly.pdbx_seq_one_letter_code
_entity_poly.pdbx_strand_id
1 'polypeptide(L)'
;MQDSTKYIYSNVASALAAFLVEQRSGLPFDEFTKKYIFEPLQLDRTHWFYDEDKSRDYAKLYEINVPDLPFYKYLVNEDKSVKPYTSIIYPDGSLKSSLGDMIKYVQESSKGITVVPNC
;
A
#
# COMPACT_ATOMS: atom_id res chain seq x y z
N MET A 1 -0.83 -27.40 14.68
CA MET A 1 -0.23 -26.23 15.36
C MET A 1 0.95 -25.78 14.52
N GLN A 2 1.00 -24.50 14.16
CA GLN A 2 2.06 -23.92 13.33
C GLN A 2 3.37 -23.87 14.13
N ASP A 3 4.45 -24.37 13.55
CA ASP A 3 5.79 -24.31 14.16
C ASP A 3 6.32 -22.86 14.16
N SER A 4 6.53 -22.29 15.34
CA SER A 4 7.00 -20.90 15.54
C SER A 4 8.43 -20.63 15.05
N THR A 5 9.17 -21.66 14.62
CA THR A 5 10.57 -21.51 14.17
C THR A 5 10.72 -21.27 12.66
N LYS A 6 9.64 -21.33 11.88
CA LYS A 6 9.66 -21.12 10.43
C LYS A 6 9.05 -19.78 10.04
N TYR A 7 9.80 -18.99 9.28
CA TYR A 7 9.29 -17.78 8.66
C TYR A 7 8.27 -18.11 7.57
N ILE A 8 7.13 -17.43 7.59
CA ILE A 8 6.05 -17.57 6.62
C ILE A 8 5.53 -16.18 6.27
N TYR A 9 5.56 -15.85 4.98
CA TYR A 9 4.96 -14.62 4.47
C TYR A 9 3.44 -14.63 4.70
N SER A 10 2.89 -13.53 5.22
CA SER A 10 1.46 -13.40 5.51
C SER A 10 0.99 -11.96 5.39
N ASN A 11 0.16 -11.70 4.38
CA ASN A 11 -0.53 -10.41 4.21
C ASN A 11 -1.38 -10.05 5.43
N VAL A 12 -2.06 -11.04 6.01
CA VAL A 12 -2.90 -10.85 7.20
C VAL A 12 -2.06 -10.43 8.39
N ALA A 13 -0.85 -10.97 8.56
CA ALA A 13 0.05 -10.54 9.62
C ALA A 13 0.54 -9.09 9.41
N SER A 14 0.84 -8.70 8.17
CA SER A 14 1.20 -7.31 7.83
C SER A 14 0.05 -6.35 8.09
N ALA A 15 -1.18 -6.69 7.67
CA ALA A 15 -2.37 -5.89 7.92
C ALA A 15 -2.69 -5.79 9.43
N LEU A 16 -2.47 -6.86 10.19
CA LEU A 16 -2.60 -6.85 11.65
C LEU A 16 -1.58 -5.92 12.30
N ALA A 17 -0.33 -5.91 11.83
CA ALA A 17 0.69 -4.98 12.33
C ALA A 17 0.29 -3.52 12.08
N ALA A 18 -0.24 -3.21 10.89
CA ALA A 18 -0.78 -1.88 10.57
C ALA A 18 -1.94 -1.51 11.51
N PHE A 19 -2.87 -2.44 11.76
CA PHE A 19 -3.97 -2.23 12.70
C PHE A 19 -3.48 -1.92 14.13
N LEU A 20 -2.41 -2.58 14.60
CA LEU A 20 -1.83 -2.27 15.92
C LEU A 20 -1.26 -0.83 15.98
N VAL A 21 -0.71 -0.33 14.87
CA VAL A 21 -0.27 1.07 14.75
C VAL A 21 -1.47 2.02 14.85
N GLU A 22 -2.59 1.70 14.20
CA GLU A 22 -3.83 2.48 14.33
C GLU A 22 -4.29 2.53 15.79
N GLN A 23 -4.39 1.37 16.43
CA GLN A 23 -4.84 1.27 17.82
C GLN A 23 -3.93 2.05 18.77
N ARG A 24 -2.62 2.03 18.54
CA ARG A 24 -1.65 2.70 19.42
C ARG A 24 -1.60 4.21 19.19
N SER A 25 -1.72 4.66 17.94
CA SER A 25 -1.63 6.08 17.57
C SER A 25 -2.95 6.83 17.72
N GLY A 26 -4.08 6.13 17.65
CA GLY A 26 -5.42 6.72 17.59
C GLY A 26 -5.76 7.34 16.23
N LEU A 27 -4.94 7.10 15.20
CA LEU A 27 -5.15 7.57 13.83
C LEU A 27 -5.46 6.39 12.90
N PRO A 28 -6.32 6.55 11.89
CA PRO A 28 -6.38 5.64 10.75
C PRO A 28 -5.00 5.44 10.12
N PHE A 29 -4.68 4.25 9.62
CA PHE A 29 -3.32 3.91 9.17
C PHE A 29 -2.89 4.72 7.95
N ASP A 30 -3.83 5.02 7.06
CA ASP A 30 -3.62 5.90 5.92
C ASP A 30 -3.28 7.32 6.35
N GLU A 31 -3.95 7.86 7.37
CA GLU A 31 -3.61 9.17 7.95
C GLU A 31 -2.28 9.14 8.71
N PHE A 32 -2.02 8.05 9.45
CA PHE A 32 -0.77 7.86 10.16
C PHE A 32 0.42 7.88 9.20
N THR A 33 0.36 7.07 8.14
CA THR A 33 1.42 7.00 7.13
C THR A 33 1.56 8.30 6.37
N LYS A 34 0.45 9.01 6.07
CA LYS A 34 0.52 10.35 5.50
C LYS A 34 1.29 11.32 6.40
N LYS A 35 0.93 11.42 7.66
CA LYS A 35 1.50 12.36 8.63
C LYS A 35 2.96 12.08 8.98
N TYR A 36 3.30 10.81 9.21
CA TYR A 36 4.59 10.42 9.76
C TYR A 36 5.58 9.88 8.72
N ILE A 37 5.13 9.60 7.50
CA ILE A 37 5.99 9.05 6.43
C ILE A 37 5.89 9.91 5.17
N PHE A 38 4.70 10.11 4.61
CA PHE A 38 4.57 10.74 3.28
C PHE A 38 4.90 12.23 3.32
N GLU A 39 4.34 12.99 4.26
CA GLU A 39 4.60 14.42 4.39
C GLU A 39 6.08 14.73 4.72
N PRO A 40 6.72 14.05 5.70
CA PRO A 40 8.15 14.29 5.99
C PRO A 40 9.08 13.97 4.82
N LEU A 41 8.75 12.96 4.01
CA LEU A 41 9.55 12.56 2.85
C LEU A 41 9.08 13.22 1.54
N GLN A 42 8.09 14.11 1.61
CA GLN A 42 7.50 14.82 0.47
C GLN A 42 6.99 13.87 -0.64
N LEU A 43 6.25 12.83 -0.26
CA LEU A 43 5.69 11.82 -1.16
C LEU A 43 4.27 12.22 -1.63
N ASP A 44 4.16 13.35 -2.32
CA ASP A 44 2.88 14.01 -2.63
C ASP A 44 1.96 13.23 -3.60
N ARG A 45 2.49 12.23 -4.30
CA ARG A 45 1.76 11.34 -5.23
C ARG A 45 1.64 9.92 -4.68
N THR A 46 1.79 9.75 -3.37
CA THR A 46 1.70 8.46 -2.68
C THR A 46 0.49 8.40 -1.76
N HIS A 47 -0.39 7.42 -1.97
CA HIS A 47 -1.64 7.28 -1.24
C HIS A 47 -2.20 5.87 -1.32
N TRP A 48 -3.05 5.50 -0.35
CA TRP A 48 -3.61 4.14 -0.26
C TRP A 48 -4.82 3.93 -1.16
N PHE A 49 -5.72 4.91 -1.23
CA PHE A 49 -7.02 4.75 -1.88
C PHE A 49 -7.03 5.33 -3.29
N TYR A 50 -7.89 4.78 -4.16
CA TYR A 50 -8.09 5.33 -5.49
C TYR A 50 -8.82 6.67 -5.41
N ASP A 51 -8.37 7.64 -6.20
CA ASP A 51 -8.89 9.00 -6.28
C ASP A 51 -9.31 9.26 -7.73
N GLU A 52 -10.62 9.34 -7.98
CA GLU A 52 -11.17 9.48 -9.32
C GLU A 52 -10.74 10.78 -10.00
N ASP A 53 -10.54 11.85 -9.22
CA ASP A 53 -10.08 13.15 -9.71
C ASP A 53 -8.64 13.06 -10.27
N LYS A 54 -7.86 12.08 -9.81
CA LYS A 54 -6.51 11.77 -10.28
C LYS A 54 -6.46 10.59 -11.24
N SER A 55 -7.59 10.15 -11.79
CA SER A 55 -7.69 8.98 -12.69
C SER A 55 -6.64 8.96 -13.81
N ARG A 56 -6.28 10.13 -14.35
CA ARG A 56 -5.26 10.30 -15.42
C ARG A 56 -3.83 9.98 -14.99
N ASP A 57 -3.54 10.06 -13.69
CA ASP A 57 -2.21 9.81 -13.13
C ASP A 57 -1.98 8.32 -12.81
N TYR A 58 -3.03 7.50 -12.82
CA TYR A 58 -2.92 6.06 -12.56
C TYR A 58 -2.59 5.29 -13.82
N ALA A 59 -1.68 4.32 -13.69
CA ALA A 59 -1.48 3.30 -14.71
C ALA A 59 -2.73 2.41 -14.83
N LYS A 60 -3.10 2.07 -16.07
CA LYS A 60 -4.17 1.10 -16.33
C LYS A 60 -3.65 -0.31 -16.07
N LEU A 61 -4.27 -1.02 -15.13
CA LEU A 61 -3.93 -2.40 -14.81
C LEU A 61 -4.59 -3.35 -15.81
N TYR A 62 -3.87 -4.42 -16.15
CA TYR A 62 -4.34 -5.48 -17.03
C TYR A 62 -4.11 -6.83 -16.38
N GLU A 63 -5.06 -7.72 -16.56
CA GLU A 63 -5.00 -9.07 -16.03
C GLU A 63 -5.28 -10.05 -17.16
N ILE A 64 -4.23 -10.75 -17.61
CA ILE A 64 -4.23 -11.44 -18.91
C ILE A 64 -4.25 -12.97 -18.82
N ASN A 65 -4.20 -13.54 -17.61
CA ASN A 65 -4.18 -14.99 -17.37
C ASN A 65 -5.02 -15.39 -16.14
N VAL A 66 -6.26 -14.90 -16.06
CA VAL A 66 -7.15 -15.22 -14.93
C VAL A 66 -7.78 -16.60 -15.05
N PRO A 67 -7.86 -17.35 -13.94
CA PRO A 67 -8.75 -18.49 -13.83
C PRO A 67 -10.19 -18.10 -14.20
N ASP A 68 -10.96 -19.01 -14.82
CA ASP A 68 -12.40 -18.82 -15.06
C ASP A 68 -13.20 -18.95 -13.75
N LEU A 69 -12.98 -17.99 -12.84
CA LEU A 69 -13.71 -17.84 -11.61
C LEU A 69 -14.67 -16.66 -11.75
N PRO A 70 -15.92 -16.78 -11.25
CA PRO A 70 -16.93 -15.73 -11.39
C PRO A 70 -16.47 -14.35 -10.91
N PHE A 71 -15.64 -14.30 -9.87
CA PHE A 71 -15.12 -13.06 -9.31
C PHE A 71 -14.33 -12.21 -10.33
N TYR A 72 -13.50 -12.82 -11.17
CA TYR A 72 -12.71 -12.10 -12.16
C TYR A 72 -13.58 -11.46 -13.25
N LYS A 73 -14.74 -12.04 -13.57
CA LYS A 73 -15.70 -11.43 -14.51
C LYS A 73 -16.26 -10.10 -14.01
N TYR A 74 -16.31 -9.90 -12.69
CA TYR A 74 -16.75 -8.63 -12.10
C TYR A 74 -15.64 -7.58 -12.05
N LEU A 75 -14.39 -8.01 -11.86
CA LEU A 75 -13.22 -7.14 -11.73
C LEU A 75 -12.59 -6.71 -13.06
N VAL A 76 -12.68 -7.54 -14.10
CA VAL A 76 -11.96 -7.34 -15.36
C VAL A 76 -12.95 -7.00 -16.47
N ASN A 77 -12.66 -5.95 -17.24
CA ASN A 77 -13.40 -5.55 -18.42
C ASN A 77 -13.12 -6.48 -19.62
N GLU A 78 -13.92 -6.39 -20.67
CA GLU A 78 -13.74 -7.21 -21.89
C GLU A 78 -12.37 -7.02 -22.55
N ASP A 79 -11.80 -5.81 -22.46
CA ASP A 79 -10.46 -5.47 -22.96
C ASP A 79 -9.31 -5.95 -22.04
N LYS A 80 -9.62 -6.78 -21.04
CA LYS A 80 -8.72 -7.31 -20.01
C LYS A 80 -8.19 -6.27 -19.02
N SER A 81 -8.72 -5.05 -19.03
CA SER A 81 -8.35 -4.05 -18.03
C SER A 81 -9.09 -4.27 -16.71
N VAL A 82 -8.41 -3.98 -15.60
CA VAL A 82 -8.97 -4.15 -14.26
C VAL A 82 -9.68 -2.87 -13.84
N LYS A 83 -10.91 -3.01 -13.32
CA LYS A 83 -11.67 -1.89 -12.74
C LYS A 83 -10.98 -1.41 -11.46
N PRO A 84 -11.05 -0.11 -11.11
CA PRO A 84 -10.54 0.38 -9.84
C PRO A 84 -11.14 -0.40 -8.66
N TYR A 85 -10.29 -0.84 -7.73
CA TYR A 85 -10.69 -1.52 -6.51
C TYR A 85 -9.77 -1.13 -5.36
N THR A 86 -10.22 -1.40 -4.14
CA THR A 86 -9.46 -1.24 -2.91
C THR A 86 -9.52 -2.55 -2.13
N SER A 87 -8.38 -3.02 -1.63
CA SER A 87 -8.35 -4.15 -0.70
C SER A 87 -8.90 -3.73 0.66
N ILE A 88 -9.71 -4.58 1.30
CA ILE A 88 -10.16 -4.36 2.68
C ILE A 88 -9.00 -4.47 3.68
N ILE A 89 -7.91 -5.14 3.31
CA ILE A 89 -6.67 -5.25 4.09
C ILE A 89 -5.54 -4.44 3.42
N TYR A 90 -5.89 -3.26 2.88
CA TYR A 90 -5.02 -2.40 2.07
C TYR A 90 -3.57 -2.18 2.56
N PRO A 91 -3.24 -2.18 3.88
CA PRO A 91 -1.86 -2.05 4.32
C PRO A 91 -0.93 -3.19 3.87
N ASP A 92 -1.48 -4.31 3.41
CA ASP A 92 -0.72 -5.49 2.97
C ASP A 92 -0.02 -5.31 1.60
N GLY A 93 -0.44 -4.35 0.79
CA GLY A 93 0.14 -4.16 -0.54
C GLY A 93 -0.60 -3.21 -1.49
N SER A 94 -1.57 -2.42 -1.02
CA SER A 94 -2.40 -1.59 -1.90
C SER A 94 -1.91 -0.14 -2.09
N LEU A 95 -0.70 0.18 -1.60
CA LEU A 95 -0.12 1.52 -1.73
C LEU A 95 0.14 1.87 -3.19
N LYS A 96 -0.28 3.06 -3.61
CA LYS A 96 -0.06 3.59 -4.96
C LYS A 96 0.93 4.73 -4.84
N SER A 97 1.93 4.76 -5.71
CA SER A 97 2.99 5.78 -5.71
C SER A 97 3.45 6.07 -7.13
N SER A 98 4.25 7.13 -7.28
CA SER A 98 4.90 7.49 -8.53
C SER A 98 6.38 7.13 -8.51
N LEU A 99 7.02 7.05 -9.69
CA LEU A 99 8.47 6.84 -9.76
C LEU A 99 9.26 7.90 -8.98
N GLY A 100 8.84 9.16 -9.06
CA GLY A 100 9.50 10.26 -8.37
C GLY A 100 9.47 10.11 -6.84
N ASP A 101 8.34 9.71 -6.29
CA ASP A 101 8.20 9.49 -4.84
C ASP A 101 8.92 8.24 -4.39
N MET A 102 8.89 7.16 -5.17
CA MET A 102 9.67 5.96 -4.87
C MET A 102 11.19 6.24 -4.85
N ILE A 103 11.69 7.11 -5.73
CA ILE A 103 13.09 7.56 -5.71
C ILE A 103 13.39 8.31 -4.42
N LYS A 104 12.55 9.27 -4.00
CA LYS A 104 12.71 9.99 -2.72
C LYS A 104 12.75 9.02 -1.55
N TYR A 105 11.80 8.08 -1.50
CA TYR A 105 11.73 7.07 -0.45
C TYR A 105 13.00 6.21 -0.36
N VAL A 106 13.52 5.73 -1.50
CA VAL A 106 14.76 4.94 -1.54
C VAL A 106 15.98 5.77 -1.14
N GLN A 107 16.06 7.02 -1.59
CA GLN A 107 17.15 7.95 -1.21
C GLN A 107 17.18 8.19 0.29
N GLU A 108 16.04 8.47 0.91
CA GLU A 108 15.95 8.69 2.37
C GLU A 108 16.20 7.41 3.16
N SER A 109 15.67 6.28 2.70
CA SER A 109 15.97 4.96 3.29
C SER A 109 17.47 4.63 3.27
N SER A 110 18.19 5.04 2.22
CA SER A 110 19.63 4.81 2.07
C SER A 110 20.48 5.66 3.02
N LYS A 111 19.96 6.80 3.51
CA LYS A 111 20.65 7.65 4.49
C LYS A 111 20.59 7.06 5.91
N GLY A 112 19.76 6.04 6.12
CA GLY A 112 19.47 5.47 7.43
C GLY A 112 18.46 6.33 8.20
N ILE A 113 17.59 5.68 8.97
CA ILE A 113 16.75 6.36 9.94
C ILE A 113 17.69 6.85 11.06
N THR A 114 18.17 8.08 10.98
CA THR A 114 18.76 8.75 12.13
C THR A 114 17.63 8.98 13.12
N VAL A 115 17.48 8.04 14.06
CA VAL A 115 16.73 8.29 15.29
C VAL A 115 17.46 9.44 15.95
N VAL A 116 16.98 10.67 15.77
CA VAL A 116 17.43 11.79 16.58
C VAL A 116 16.96 11.43 17.98
N PRO A 117 17.85 11.11 18.93
CA PRO A 117 17.43 10.94 20.31
C PRO A 117 16.98 12.34 20.73
N ASN A 118 15.69 12.53 20.97
CA ASN A 118 15.26 13.72 21.69
C ASN A 118 15.90 13.63 23.07
N CYS A 119 16.88 14.51 23.31
CA CYS A 119 17.37 14.87 24.62
C CYS A 119 16.24 15.46 25.48
#